data_AF-H9F2P5-F1
#
_entry.id   AF-H9F2P5-F1
#
_cell.length_a   1.000
_cell.length_b   1.000
_cell.length_c   1.000
_cell.angle_alpha   90.00
_cell.angle_beta   90.00
_cell.angle_gamma   90.00
#
_symmetry.space_group_name_H-M   'P 1'
#
loop_
_entity.id
_entity.type
_entity.pdbx_description
1 polymer ?
#
loop_
_entity_poly.entity_id
_entity_poly.type
_entity_poly.pdbx_seq_one_letter_code
_entity_poly.pdbx_strand_id
1 'polypeptide(L)'
;QTAAEPTVPAVPAPEETTEAPGRKELAWPWKDAPIRTLVQRIHQLQAERAQGFRRLEEGHRQYLRSGPDYDFARYRSTVHEVTQAFAAASREVLAVEAELAGPRRQPLLASHVRSLQELEQTRLGTVALLQLMETPELAGQEDAVQMHQLKMKVIKTMEAISEVLQDLRFDAESAE
;
A
#
# COMPACT_ATOMS: atom_id res chain seq x y z
N GLN A 1 -21.34 -42.91 65.72
CA GLN A 1 -21.05 -42.80 64.28
C GLN A 1 -22.35 -42.59 63.53
N THR A 2 -22.70 -41.35 63.21
CA THR A 2 -23.54 -40.98 62.06
C THR A 2 -23.33 -39.47 61.87
N ALA A 3 -22.47 -39.09 60.93
CA ALA A 3 -22.24 -37.70 60.56
C ALA A 3 -23.19 -37.36 59.40
N ALA A 4 -23.89 -36.24 59.53
CA ALA A 4 -24.84 -35.72 58.55
C ALA A 4 -24.13 -35.31 57.26
N GLU A 5 -24.73 -35.71 56.13
CA GLU A 5 -24.36 -35.37 54.76
C GLU A 5 -24.58 -33.87 54.48
N PRO A 6 -23.64 -33.16 53.83
CA PRO A 6 -23.87 -31.79 53.40
C PRO A 6 -24.58 -31.74 52.05
N THR A 7 -25.66 -30.97 51.99
CA THR A 7 -26.45 -30.66 50.79
C THR A 7 -25.63 -29.87 49.77
N VAL A 8 -25.59 -30.35 48.53
CA VAL A 8 -24.96 -29.69 47.37
C VAL A 8 -25.89 -28.58 46.84
N PRO A 9 -25.45 -27.32 46.64
CA PRO A 9 -26.24 -26.34 45.91
C PRO A 9 -26.13 -26.57 44.40
N ALA A 10 -27.27 -26.57 43.73
CA ALA A 10 -27.41 -26.70 42.29
C ALA A 10 -26.71 -25.55 41.54
N VAL A 11 -25.95 -25.90 40.51
CA VAL A 11 -25.33 -24.99 39.54
C VAL A 11 -26.43 -24.47 38.60
N PRO A 12 -26.62 -23.15 38.42
CA PRO A 12 -27.44 -22.65 37.34
C PRO A 12 -26.68 -22.80 36.02
N ALA A 13 -27.37 -23.31 35.00
CA ALA A 13 -26.86 -23.41 33.63
C ALA A 13 -26.42 -22.02 33.12
N PRO A 14 -25.39 -21.93 32.25
CA PRO A 14 -25.07 -20.66 31.61
C PRO A 14 -26.19 -20.31 30.63
N GLU A 15 -26.98 -19.32 31.01
CA GLU A 15 -27.88 -18.61 30.12
C GLU A 15 -27.08 -18.06 28.94
N GLU A 16 -27.62 -18.34 27.76
CA GLU A 16 -27.57 -17.54 26.53
C GLU A 16 -26.35 -16.63 26.40
N THR A 17 -25.36 -17.15 25.68
CA THR A 17 -24.34 -16.36 24.98
C THR A 17 -24.97 -15.12 24.37
N THR A 18 -24.67 -14.00 25.00
CA THR A 18 -24.86 -12.64 24.52
C THR A 18 -24.53 -12.56 23.03
N GLU A 19 -25.55 -12.43 22.17
CA GLU A 19 -25.36 -12.00 20.79
C GLU A 19 -24.70 -10.63 20.83
N ALA A 20 -23.40 -10.60 20.54
CA ALA A 20 -22.66 -9.37 20.34
C ALA A 20 -23.35 -8.57 19.22
N PRO A 21 -23.63 -7.27 19.42
CA PRO A 21 -24.36 -6.47 18.45
C PRO A 21 -23.54 -6.41 17.15
N GLY A 22 -24.16 -6.89 16.08
CA GLY A 22 -23.74 -6.90 14.69
C GLY A 22 -22.37 -6.29 14.44
N ARG A 23 -21.37 -7.15 14.24
CA ARG A 23 -20.17 -6.81 13.49
C ARG A 23 -20.67 -6.23 12.16
N LYS A 24 -20.76 -4.90 12.06
CA LYS A 24 -20.94 -4.19 10.80
C LYS A 24 -19.78 -4.67 9.94
N GLU A 25 -20.07 -5.64 9.07
CA GLU A 25 -19.17 -6.01 8.00
C GLU A 25 -18.88 -4.68 7.31
N LEU A 26 -17.64 -4.17 7.46
CA LEU A 26 -17.20 -3.00 6.72
C LEU A 26 -17.28 -3.45 5.26
N ALA A 27 -18.43 -3.18 4.63
CA ALA A 27 -18.74 -3.69 3.33
C ALA A 27 -17.65 -3.20 2.40
N TRP A 28 -16.86 -4.14 1.89
CA TRP A 28 -15.86 -3.85 0.87
C TRP A 28 -16.61 -3.21 -0.30
N PRO A 29 -16.39 -1.91 -0.59
CA PRO A 29 -17.26 -1.16 -1.49
C PRO A 29 -17.19 -1.68 -2.93
N TRP A 30 -16.23 -2.56 -3.21
CA TRP A 30 -15.95 -3.09 -4.53
C TRP A 30 -16.37 -4.56 -4.72
N LYS A 31 -16.99 -5.19 -3.72
CA LYS A 31 -17.40 -6.62 -3.76
C LYS A 31 -18.18 -6.96 -5.04
N ASP A 32 -19.21 -6.17 -5.34
CA ASP A 32 -20.09 -6.41 -6.50
C ASP A 32 -19.82 -5.45 -7.68
N ALA A 33 -18.77 -4.63 -7.60
CA ALA A 33 -18.47 -3.64 -8.63
C ALA A 33 -18.04 -4.33 -9.95
N PRO A 34 -18.33 -3.81 -11.14
CA PRO A 34 -17.82 -4.38 -12.40
C PRO A 34 -16.29 -4.46 -12.47
N ILE A 35 -15.72 -5.37 -13.27
CA ILE A 35 -14.26 -5.51 -13.41
C ILE A 35 -13.63 -4.20 -13.87
N ARG A 36 -14.25 -3.52 -14.86
CA ARG A 36 -13.81 -2.19 -15.30
C ARG A 36 -13.71 -1.17 -14.15
N THR A 37 -14.57 -1.28 -13.14
CA THR A 37 -14.57 -0.36 -11.98
C THR A 37 -13.36 -0.64 -11.08
N LEU A 38 -13.01 -1.91 -10.88
CA LEU A 38 -11.77 -2.27 -10.15
C LEU A 38 -10.54 -1.74 -10.87
N VAL A 39 -10.47 -1.90 -12.19
CA VAL A 39 -9.34 -1.43 -13.01
C VAL A 39 -9.25 0.10 -12.98
N GLN A 40 -10.36 0.81 -13.12
CA GLN A 40 -10.41 2.27 -12.95
C GLN A 40 -9.90 2.69 -11.55
N ARG A 41 -10.27 1.95 -10.51
CA ARG A 41 -9.76 2.23 -9.15
C ARG A 41 -8.25 2.02 -9.06
N ILE A 42 -7.69 0.98 -9.68
CA ILE A 42 -6.24 0.79 -9.76
C ILE A 42 -5.56 1.99 -10.43
N HIS A 43 -6.07 2.48 -11.56
CA HIS A 43 -5.52 3.68 -12.22
C HIS A 43 -5.58 4.91 -11.31
N GLN A 44 -6.68 5.11 -10.58
CA GLN A 44 -6.82 6.20 -9.63
C GLN A 44 -5.81 6.09 -8.48
N LEU A 45 -5.61 4.90 -7.94
CA LEU A 45 -4.60 4.63 -6.91
C LEU A 45 -3.17 4.91 -7.42
N GLN A 46 -2.90 4.65 -8.70
CA GLN A 46 -1.61 5.01 -9.32
C GLN A 46 -1.44 6.52 -9.50
N ALA A 47 -2.50 7.25 -9.82
CA ALA A 47 -2.47 8.72 -9.85
C ALA A 47 -2.21 9.31 -8.44
N GLU A 48 -2.85 8.75 -7.41
CA GLU A 48 -2.62 9.11 -6.00
C GLU A 48 -1.16 8.84 -5.60
N ARG A 49 -0.59 7.68 -5.96
CA ARG A 49 0.82 7.38 -5.72
C ARG A 49 1.76 8.34 -6.43
N ALA A 50 1.51 8.63 -7.70
CA ALA A 50 2.30 9.60 -8.46
C ALA A 50 2.27 10.99 -7.79
N GLN A 51 1.15 11.40 -7.20
CA GLN A 51 1.08 12.62 -6.41
C GLN A 51 1.90 12.53 -5.12
N GLY A 52 1.85 11.39 -4.42
CA GLY A 52 2.68 11.16 -3.23
C GLY A 52 4.18 11.23 -3.53
N PHE A 53 4.64 10.64 -4.64
CA PHE A 53 6.04 10.77 -5.08
C PHE A 53 6.45 12.21 -5.37
N ARG A 54 5.60 12.99 -6.05
CA ARG A 54 5.87 14.42 -6.30
C ARG A 54 5.98 15.22 -4.99
N ARG A 55 5.10 14.94 -4.02
CA ARG A 55 5.15 15.59 -2.69
C ARG A 55 6.43 15.22 -1.94
N LEU A 56 6.82 13.95 -1.99
CA LEU A 56 8.04 13.47 -1.36
C LEU A 56 9.29 14.11 -1.97
N GLU A 57 9.35 14.21 -3.30
CA GLU A 57 10.45 14.85 -4.03
C GLU A 57 10.55 16.34 -3.69
N GLU A 58 9.42 17.06 -3.69
CA GLU A 58 9.39 18.48 -3.35
C GLU A 58 9.76 18.73 -1.88
N GLY A 59 9.25 17.91 -0.96
CA GLY A 59 9.62 17.97 0.46
C GLY A 59 11.11 17.75 0.67
N HIS A 60 11.72 16.82 -0.05
CA HIS A 60 13.16 16.56 0.02
C HIS A 60 13.99 17.72 -0.55
N ARG A 61 13.58 18.30 -1.69
CA ARG A 61 14.23 19.50 -2.25
C ARG A 61 14.19 20.69 -1.27
N GLN A 62 13.06 20.88 -0.59
CA GLN A 62 12.93 21.94 0.43
C GLN A 62 13.83 21.67 1.62
N TYR A 63 13.92 20.42 2.08
CA TYR A 63 14.85 20.00 3.12
C TYR A 63 16.30 20.35 2.76
N LEU A 64 16.77 19.94 1.58
CA LEU A 64 18.14 20.22 1.12
C LEU A 64 18.44 21.73 1.01
N ARG A 65 17.46 22.53 0.58
CA ARG A 65 17.59 23.99 0.48
C ARG A 65 17.57 24.72 1.83
N SER A 66 17.11 24.06 2.90
CA SER A 66 17.02 24.66 4.24
C SER A 66 18.35 24.63 5.03
N GLY A 67 19.42 24.08 4.45
CA GLY A 67 20.75 24.13 5.05
C GLY A 67 21.23 25.58 5.28
N PRO A 68 22.05 25.82 6.33
CA PRO A 68 22.70 24.84 7.20
C PRO A 68 21.86 24.32 8.38
N ASP A 69 20.75 24.99 8.73
CA ASP A 69 19.97 24.67 9.93
C ASP A 69 18.95 23.52 9.75
N TYR A 70 18.80 23.03 8.51
CA TYR A 70 17.96 21.90 8.08
C TYR A 70 16.65 21.69 8.83
N ASP A 71 15.51 21.96 8.18
CA ASP A 71 14.18 21.72 8.76
C ASP A 71 13.77 20.24 8.66
N PHE A 72 14.41 19.40 9.48
CA PHE A 72 14.11 17.97 9.55
C PHE A 72 12.69 17.68 10.04
N ALA A 73 12.14 18.51 10.93
CA ALA A 73 10.81 18.33 11.48
C ALA A 73 9.74 18.39 10.38
N ARG A 74 9.83 19.40 9.50
CA ARG A 74 8.92 19.54 8.36
C ARG A 74 9.09 18.43 7.33
N TYR A 75 10.33 18.02 7.04
CA TYR A 75 10.58 16.92 6.12
C TYR A 75 10.00 15.60 6.65
N ARG A 76 10.22 15.30 7.94
CA ARG A 76 9.67 14.11 8.59
C ARG A 76 8.15 14.04 8.54
N SER A 77 7.47 15.18 8.74
CA SER A 77 6.02 15.26 8.60
C SER A 77 5.57 14.93 7.17
N THR A 78 6.23 15.49 6.16
CA THR A 78 5.97 15.16 4.75
C THR A 78 6.14 13.67 4.46
N VAL A 79 7.26 13.08 4.90
CA VAL A 79 7.54 11.64 4.73
C VAL A 79 6.43 10.81 5.40
N HIS A 80 6.01 11.19 6.60
CA HIS A 80 4.97 10.47 7.35
C HIS A 80 3.62 10.49 6.61
N GLU A 81 3.17 11.66 6.15
CA GLU A 81 1.93 11.82 5.39
C GLU A 81 1.93 11.01 4.09
N VAL A 82 3.02 11.09 3.32
CA VAL A 82 3.17 10.30 2.08
C VAL A 82 3.20 8.80 2.38
N THR A 83 3.88 8.39 3.45
CA THR A 83 3.93 6.97 3.86
C THR A 83 2.53 6.44 4.19
N GLN A 84 1.72 7.22 4.91
CA GLN A 84 0.33 6.83 5.21
C GLN A 84 -0.51 6.70 3.94
N ALA A 85 -0.38 7.65 3.00
CA ALA A 85 -1.08 7.61 1.73
C ALA A 85 -0.70 6.38 0.89
N PHE A 86 0.59 6.07 0.80
CA PHE A 86 1.06 4.85 0.12
C PHE A 86 0.58 3.58 0.80
N ALA A 87 0.59 3.53 2.13
CA ALA A 87 0.10 2.37 2.87
C ALA A 87 -1.41 2.17 2.65
N ALA A 88 -2.20 3.25 2.62
CA ALA A 88 -3.63 3.18 2.30
C ALA A 88 -3.86 2.66 0.89
N ALA A 89 -3.17 3.23 -0.11
CA ALA A 89 -3.27 2.76 -1.49
C ALA A 89 -2.86 1.29 -1.62
N SER A 90 -1.78 0.86 -0.96
CA SER A 90 -1.32 -0.54 -1.02
C SER A 90 -2.30 -1.53 -0.41
N ARG A 91 -2.95 -1.19 0.70
CA ARG A 91 -4.00 -2.04 1.26
C ARG A 91 -5.17 -2.20 0.30
N GLU A 92 -5.57 -1.13 -0.37
CA GLU A 92 -6.67 -1.18 -1.32
C GLU A 92 -6.31 -1.99 -2.56
N VAL A 93 -5.11 -1.83 -3.11
CA VAL A 93 -4.63 -2.65 -4.23
C VAL A 93 -4.59 -4.14 -3.88
N LEU A 94 -4.10 -4.51 -2.69
CA LEU A 94 -4.08 -5.91 -2.23
C LEU A 94 -5.49 -6.50 -2.12
N ALA A 95 -6.46 -5.71 -1.67
CA ALA A 95 -7.85 -6.15 -1.60
C ALA A 95 -8.48 -6.28 -3.00
N VAL A 96 -8.13 -5.42 -3.96
CA VAL A 96 -8.52 -5.58 -5.38
C VAL A 96 -7.89 -6.84 -5.98
N GLU A 97 -6.61 -7.12 -5.71
CA GLU A 97 -5.93 -8.34 -6.16
C GLU A 97 -6.64 -9.59 -5.64
N ALA A 98 -6.98 -9.62 -4.34
CA ALA A 98 -7.68 -10.74 -3.72
C ALA A 98 -9.08 -10.95 -4.30
N GLU A 99 -9.80 -9.87 -4.60
CA GLU A 99 -11.12 -9.88 -5.24
C GLU A 99 -11.04 -10.44 -6.68
N LEU A 100 -10.04 -10.04 -7.45
CA LEU A 100 -9.79 -10.55 -8.81
C LEU A 100 -9.40 -12.03 -8.79
N ALA A 101 -8.46 -12.42 -7.93
CA ALA A 101 -7.96 -13.80 -7.85
C ALA A 101 -9.01 -14.79 -7.33
N GLY A 102 -9.80 -14.38 -6.33
CA GLY A 102 -10.76 -15.23 -5.64
C GLY A 102 -12.15 -15.20 -6.26
N PRO A 103 -13.07 -14.36 -5.76
CA PRO A 103 -14.48 -14.32 -6.18
C PRO A 103 -14.68 -14.25 -7.70
N ARG A 104 -13.86 -13.46 -8.39
CA ARG A 104 -14.01 -13.21 -9.84
C ARG A 104 -13.31 -14.23 -10.71
N ARG A 105 -12.41 -15.04 -10.13
CA ARG A 105 -11.61 -16.04 -10.86
C ARG A 105 -10.89 -15.44 -12.08
N GLN A 106 -10.32 -14.25 -11.91
CA GLN A 106 -9.53 -13.52 -12.91
C GLN A 106 -8.04 -13.54 -12.54
N PRO A 107 -7.35 -14.70 -12.62
CA PRO A 107 -5.96 -14.84 -12.16
C PRO A 107 -4.98 -14.01 -12.99
N LEU A 108 -5.25 -13.79 -14.28
CA LEU A 108 -4.41 -12.95 -15.14
C LEU A 108 -4.44 -11.49 -14.68
N LEU A 109 -5.63 -10.92 -14.48
CA LEU A 109 -5.78 -9.55 -13.95
C LEU A 109 -5.17 -9.41 -12.56
N ALA A 110 -5.34 -10.41 -11.69
CA ALA A 110 -4.70 -10.43 -10.38
C ALA A 110 -3.16 -10.45 -10.49
N SER A 111 -2.58 -11.18 -11.44
CA SER A 111 -1.14 -11.20 -11.65
C SER A 111 -0.60 -9.84 -12.11
N HIS A 112 -1.29 -9.13 -12.99
CA HIS A 112 -0.95 -7.75 -13.36
C HIS A 112 -0.96 -6.82 -12.16
N VAL A 113 -2.00 -6.90 -11.32
CA VAL A 113 -2.10 -6.08 -10.09
C VAL A 113 -0.97 -6.40 -9.11
N ARG A 114 -0.55 -7.66 -9.00
CA ARG A 114 0.61 -8.06 -8.18
C ARG A 114 1.91 -7.49 -8.74
N SER A 115 2.18 -7.67 -10.03
CA SER A 115 3.38 -7.12 -10.68
C SER A 115 3.45 -5.60 -10.55
N LEU A 116 2.31 -4.91 -10.66
CA LEU A 116 2.20 -3.49 -10.39
C LEU A 116 2.65 -3.12 -8.97
N GLN A 117 2.28 -3.91 -7.95
CA GLN A 117 2.73 -3.67 -6.57
C GLN A 117 4.20 -3.93 -6.33
N GLU A 118 4.77 -4.96 -6.96
CA GLU A 118 6.21 -5.25 -6.89
C GLU A 118 7.03 -4.12 -7.53
N LEU A 119 6.54 -3.58 -8.66
CA LEU A 119 7.16 -2.45 -9.33
C LEU A 119 7.05 -1.16 -8.49
N GLU A 120 5.89 -0.88 -7.89
CA GLU A 120 5.72 0.28 -7.00
C GLU A 120 6.62 0.18 -5.76
N GLN A 121 6.77 -1.02 -5.18
CA GLN A 121 7.72 -1.25 -4.09
C GLN A 121 9.16 -1.00 -4.54
N THR A 122 9.54 -1.49 -5.72
CA THR A 122 10.88 -1.27 -6.31
C THR A 122 11.15 0.21 -6.54
N ARG A 123 10.15 0.94 -7.06
CA ARG A 123 10.23 2.39 -7.28
C ARG A 123 10.45 3.12 -5.97
N LEU A 124 9.63 2.83 -4.95
CA LEU A 124 9.73 3.46 -3.63
C LEU A 124 11.12 3.24 -3.00
N GLY A 125 11.62 2.00 -3.02
CA GLY A 125 12.94 1.69 -2.49
C GLY A 125 14.07 2.41 -3.23
N THR A 126 13.98 2.49 -4.57
CA THR A 126 14.98 3.18 -5.40
C THR A 126 14.97 4.70 -5.14
N VAL A 127 13.78 5.30 -4.99
CA VAL A 127 13.64 6.73 -4.64
C VAL A 127 14.17 7.02 -3.24
N ALA A 128 13.89 6.16 -2.25
CA ALA A 128 14.43 6.32 -0.90
C ALA A 128 15.97 6.29 -0.89
N LEU A 129 16.58 5.35 -1.63
CA LEU A 129 18.04 5.28 -1.78
C LEU A 129 18.61 6.55 -2.44
N LEU A 130 17.96 7.06 -3.48
CA LEU A 130 18.36 8.31 -4.12
C LEU A 130 18.37 9.48 -3.14
N GLN A 131 17.32 9.62 -2.32
CA GLN A 131 17.25 10.69 -1.33
C GLN A 131 18.35 10.58 -0.27
N LEU A 132 18.71 9.37 0.16
CA LEU A 132 19.80 9.15 1.10
C LEU A 132 21.16 9.59 0.52
N MET A 133 21.41 9.28 -0.76
CA MET A 133 22.66 9.65 -1.44
C MET A 133 22.73 11.16 -1.76
N GLU A 134 21.59 11.81 -1.99
CA GLU A 134 21.51 13.27 -2.17
C GLU A 134 21.66 14.05 -0.85
N THR A 135 21.70 13.35 0.29
CA THR A 135 21.80 13.98 1.62
C THR A 135 23.27 14.41 1.89
N PRO A 136 23.54 15.69 2.21
CA PRO A 136 24.90 16.25 2.28
C PRO A 136 25.84 15.57 3.27
N GLU A 137 25.33 14.97 4.34
CA GLU A 137 26.14 14.25 5.32
C GLU A 137 26.74 12.93 4.79
N LEU A 138 26.23 12.42 3.65
CA LEU A 138 26.59 11.12 3.08
C LEU A 138 27.19 11.20 1.67
N ALA A 139 27.16 12.38 1.02
CA ALA A 139 27.55 12.53 -0.37
C ALA A 139 29.09 12.43 -0.57
N GLY A 140 29.54 11.32 -1.18
CA GLY A 140 30.93 11.09 -1.61
C GLY A 140 31.13 11.26 -3.13
N GLN A 141 32.37 11.24 -3.62
CA GLN A 141 32.65 11.43 -5.07
C GLN A 141 32.38 10.16 -5.93
N GLU A 142 32.38 8.97 -5.34
CA GLU A 142 31.98 7.69 -6.00
C GLU A 142 30.47 7.58 -6.27
N ASP A 143 29.70 8.55 -5.80
CA ASP A 143 28.24 8.52 -5.71
C ASP A 143 27.55 8.84 -7.06
N ALA A 144 28.20 9.62 -7.94
CA ALA A 144 27.57 10.12 -9.17
C ALA A 144 27.13 9.03 -10.17
N VAL A 145 27.94 7.99 -10.37
CA VAL A 145 27.61 6.87 -11.27
C VAL A 145 26.48 6.03 -10.68
N GLN A 146 26.53 5.75 -9.38
CA GLN A 146 25.50 4.99 -8.67
C GLN A 146 24.16 5.76 -8.64
N MET A 147 24.19 7.06 -8.36
CA MET A 147 23.02 7.94 -8.45
C MET A 147 22.42 7.93 -9.86
N HIS A 148 23.26 7.99 -10.91
CA HIS A 148 22.77 7.91 -12.29
C HIS A 148 22.09 6.56 -12.57
N GLN A 149 22.67 5.44 -12.11
CA GLN A 149 22.07 4.11 -12.24
C GLN A 149 20.73 4.02 -11.52
N LEU A 150 20.60 4.56 -10.31
CA LEU A 150 19.34 4.60 -9.58
C LEU A 150 18.30 5.48 -10.27
N LYS A 151 18.68 6.64 -10.81
CA LYS A 151 17.78 7.50 -11.62
C LYS A 151 17.26 6.76 -12.84
N MET A 152 18.14 6.06 -13.57
CA MET A 152 17.74 5.20 -14.69
C MET A 152 16.83 4.05 -14.25
N LYS A 153 17.07 3.45 -13.08
CA LYS A 153 16.20 2.41 -12.52
C LYS A 153 14.80 2.94 -12.23
N VAL A 154 14.66 4.14 -11.64
CA VAL A 154 13.35 4.77 -11.42
C VAL A 154 12.60 4.95 -12.74
N ILE A 155 13.27 5.49 -13.78
CA ILE A 155 12.66 5.70 -15.11
C ILE A 155 12.14 4.38 -15.67
N LYS A 156 12.99 3.34 -15.71
CA LYS A 156 12.62 2.01 -16.22
C LYS A 156 11.48 1.38 -15.43
N THR A 157 11.48 1.53 -14.10
CA THR A 157 10.38 1.01 -13.28
C THR A 157 9.07 1.75 -13.58
N MET A 158 9.10 3.06 -13.82
CA MET A 158 7.91 3.83 -14.22
C MET A 158 7.38 3.44 -15.60
N GLU A 159 8.27 3.12 -16.55
CA GLU A 159 7.90 2.59 -17.86
C GLU A 159 7.22 1.23 -17.71
N ALA A 160 7.80 0.30 -16.95
CA ALA A 160 7.21 -1.01 -16.68
C ALA A 160 5.85 -0.92 -15.96
N ILE A 161 5.69 0.03 -15.03
CA ILE A 161 4.38 0.31 -14.40
C ILE A 161 3.35 0.71 -15.45
N SER A 162 3.75 1.57 -16.39
CA SER A 162 2.87 2.06 -17.45
C SER A 162 2.46 0.95 -18.41
N GLU A 163 3.38 0.04 -18.73
CA GLU A 163 3.13 -1.16 -19.53
C GLU A 163 2.12 -2.09 -18.84
N VAL A 164 2.36 -2.46 -17.58
CA VAL A 164 1.44 -3.31 -16.81
C VAL A 164 0.04 -2.71 -16.69
N LEU A 165 -0.07 -1.38 -16.58
CA LEU A 165 -1.37 -0.70 -16.56
C LEU A 165 -2.10 -0.75 -17.91
N GLN A 166 -1.36 -0.74 -19.02
CA GLN A 166 -1.95 -0.90 -20.35
C GLN A 166 -2.44 -2.33 -20.56
N ASP A 167 -1.64 -3.32 -20.18
CA ASP A 167 -1.99 -4.74 -20.27
C ASP A 167 -3.19 -5.06 -19.38
N LEU A 168 -3.21 -4.57 -18.14
CA LEU A 168 -4.33 -4.71 -17.21
C LEU A 168 -5.64 -4.18 -17.82
N ARG A 169 -5.60 -3.02 -18.49
CA ARG A 169 -6.77 -2.45 -19.14
C ARG A 169 -7.24 -3.32 -20.31
N PHE A 170 -6.32 -3.73 -21.17
CA PHE A 170 -6.62 -4.55 -22.35
C PHE A 170 -7.22 -5.91 -21.98
N ASP A 171 -6.62 -6.61 -21.02
CA ASP A 171 -7.10 -7.91 -20.57
C ASP A 171 -8.43 -7.80 -19.83
N ALA A 172 -8.68 -6.68 -19.13
CA ALA A 172 -9.96 -6.43 -18.48
C ALA A 172 -11.10 -6.21 -19.46
N GLU A 173 -10.85 -5.54 -20.59
CA GLU A 173 -11.82 -5.39 -21.68
C GLU A 173 -12.18 -6.75 -22.31
N SER A 174 -11.24 -7.70 -22.30
CA SER A 174 -11.45 -9.07 -22.81
C SER A 174 -12.15 -10.00 -21.80
N ALA A 175 -12.19 -9.62 -20.52
CA ALA A 175 -12.75 -10.39 -19.42
C ALA A 175 -14.20 -10.03 -19.07
N GLU A 176 -14.73 -8.94 -19.64
CA GLU A 176 -16.15 -8.56 -19.59
C GLU A 176 -16.94 -9.15 -20.78
#